data_AF-A0A7U9N5U9-F1
#
_entry.id   AF-A0A7U9N5U9-F1
#
_cell.length_a   1.000
_cell.length_b   1.000
_cell.length_c   1.000
_cell.angle_alpha   90.00
_cell.angle_beta   90.00
_cell.angle_gamma   90.00
#
_symmetry.space_group_name_H-M   'P 1'
#
loop_
_entity.id
_entity.type
_entity.pdbx_description
1 polymer ?
#
loop_
_entity_poly.entity_id
_entity_poly.type
_entity_poly.pdbx_seq_one_letter_code
_entity_poly.pdbx_strand_id
1 'polypeptide(L)'
;MDDPTLYVINKMQGVLEELHVTVERFNLYELKNNIPTLPQTIKTADGVILASTVEWYGIGGYMHQFLDACWLYGDKEKISKTYMCPVVMSTTYGEREGKLTLSSSWEILGGLPCSGICGYIADTSIFENNESYIKIIEKKAENMYRTINQKMACFPASNQAVKQMVSIDKNINLTPQESEQLSQYVSDDLYVKRQKKDIQELTSMFRDLMGSSEQEENKEEFIDEFKEHFTPQAGFRAAYKIQIEGKKKPLIIEIDGAEQNYYYGNIENPDVDIQINRDTMNDIIYARMTFQRAFMGGAMKMKGDFKVLRTLDQIFNFMERPF
;
A
#
# COMPACT_ATOMS: atom_id res chain seq x y z
N MET A 1 -1.07 4.17 -25.75
CA MET A 1 -0.70 3.83 -27.13
C MET A 1 0.69 4.34 -27.50
N ASP A 2 1.40 5.01 -26.59
CA ASP A 2 2.67 5.69 -26.83
C ASP A 2 3.77 5.16 -25.87
N ASP A 3 3.85 3.84 -25.72
CA ASP A 3 4.83 3.19 -24.86
C ASP A 3 6.04 2.72 -25.72
N PRO A 4 7.25 3.25 -25.47
CA PRO A 4 8.43 2.92 -26.26
C PRO A 4 8.88 1.46 -26.10
N THR A 5 8.68 0.87 -24.93
CA THR A 5 8.98 -0.55 -24.70
C THR A 5 8.04 -1.43 -25.50
N LEU A 6 6.74 -1.10 -25.57
CA LEU A 6 5.78 -1.85 -26.37
C LEU A 6 6.13 -1.84 -27.86
N TYR A 7 6.60 -0.71 -28.40
CA TYR A 7 7.08 -0.65 -29.78
C TYR A 7 8.23 -1.65 -30.00
N VAL A 8 9.23 -1.63 -29.12
CA VAL A 8 10.40 -2.51 -29.19
C VAL A 8 9.98 -3.97 -29.11
N ILE A 9 9.09 -4.33 -28.17
CA ILE A 9 8.60 -5.70 -28.01
C ILE A 9 7.81 -6.16 -29.23
N ASN A 10 6.94 -5.33 -29.80
CA ASN A 10 6.22 -5.67 -31.03
C ASN A 10 7.19 -5.98 -32.18
N LYS A 11 8.25 -5.18 -32.33
CA LYS A 11 9.26 -5.40 -33.36
C LYS A 11 10.08 -6.67 -33.11
N MET A 12 10.50 -6.91 -31.86
CA MET A 12 11.20 -8.15 -31.49
C MET A 12 10.32 -9.39 -31.72
N GLN A 13 9.04 -9.31 -31.37
CA GLN A 13 8.06 -10.39 -31.60
C GLN A 13 7.96 -10.74 -33.09
N GLY A 14 7.84 -9.74 -33.98
CA GLY A 14 7.81 -9.97 -35.43
C GLY A 14 9.06 -10.73 -35.93
N VAL A 15 10.25 -10.35 -35.48
CA VAL A 15 11.50 -11.06 -35.85
C VAL A 15 11.49 -12.51 -35.35
N LEU A 16 10.98 -12.77 -34.14
CA LEU A 16 10.91 -14.13 -33.59
C LEU A 16 9.89 -15.00 -34.32
N GLU A 17 8.73 -14.44 -34.68
CA GLU A 17 7.70 -15.13 -35.45
C GLU A 17 8.20 -15.47 -36.86
N GLU A 18 8.95 -14.56 -37.51
CA GLU A 18 9.64 -14.83 -38.79
C GLU A 18 10.65 -15.98 -38.68
N LEU A 19 11.26 -16.16 -37.51
CA LEU A 19 12.18 -17.28 -37.19
C LEU A 19 11.44 -18.54 -36.72
N HIS A 20 10.11 -18.60 -36.85
CA HIS A 20 9.23 -19.70 -36.44
C HIS A 20 9.27 -20.03 -34.93
N VAL A 21 9.53 -19.02 -34.09
CA VAL A 21 9.44 -19.15 -32.63
C VAL A 21 8.00 -18.99 -32.18
N THR A 22 7.53 -19.87 -31.28
CA THR A 22 6.24 -19.68 -30.60
C THR A 22 6.38 -18.60 -29.53
N VAL A 23 5.67 -17.48 -29.71
CA VAL A 23 5.68 -16.35 -28.77
C VAL A 23 4.34 -16.28 -28.05
N GLU A 24 4.40 -16.26 -26.71
CA GLU A 24 3.25 -15.97 -25.85
C GLU A 24 3.52 -14.68 -25.08
N ARG A 25 2.54 -13.76 -25.11
CA ARG A 25 2.69 -12.42 -24.53
C ARG A 25 1.75 -12.22 -23.36
N PHE A 26 2.33 -11.83 -22.22
CA PHE A 26 1.60 -11.48 -21.01
C PHE A 26 1.77 -10.00 -20.68
N ASN A 27 0.69 -9.24 -20.79
CA ASN A 27 0.66 -7.86 -20.34
C ASN A 27 0.33 -7.84 -18.84
N LEU A 28 1.33 -7.62 -17.98
CA LEU A 28 1.16 -7.73 -16.52
C LEU A 28 0.06 -6.80 -15.95
N TYR A 29 -0.15 -5.63 -16.57
CA TYR A 29 -1.19 -4.68 -16.16
C TYR A 29 -2.62 -5.21 -16.39
N GLU A 30 -2.82 -6.20 -17.25
CA GLU A 30 -4.10 -6.88 -17.52
C GLU A 30 -4.31 -8.07 -16.58
N LEU A 31 -3.23 -8.60 -16.01
CA LEU A 31 -3.20 -9.86 -15.25
C LEU A 31 -2.99 -9.64 -13.75
N LYS A 32 -3.35 -8.48 -13.20
CA LYS A 32 -3.01 -8.05 -11.83
C LYS A 32 -3.22 -9.13 -10.74
N ASN A 33 -4.35 -9.84 -10.79
CA ASN A 33 -4.68 -10.91 -9.82
C ASN A 33 -4.02 -12.26 -10.17
N ASN A 34 -3.63 -12.45 -11.43
CA ASN A 34 -3.08 -13.70 -11.95
C ASN A 34 -1.55 -13.70 -12.05
N ILE A 35 -0.87 -12.58 -11.77
CA ILE A 35 0.60 -12.50 -11.72
C ILE A 35 1.22 -13.65 -10.89
N PRO A 36 0.69 -14.04 -9.71
CA PRO A 36 1.22 -15.16 -8.93
C PRO A 36 1.25 -16.51 -9.67
N THR A 37 0.35 -16.73 -10.65
CA THR A 37 0.29 -17.97 -11.44
C THR A 37 1.19 -17.96 -12.68
N LEU A 38 1.62 -16.78 -13.15
CA LEU A 38 2.45 -16.67 -14.36
C LEU A 38 3.78 -17.45 -14.33
N PRO A 39 4.49 -17.62 -13.19
CA PRO A 39 5.68 -18.46 -13.14
C PRO A 39 5.44 -19.90 -13.64
N GLN A 40 4.21 -20.41 -13.57
CA GLN A 40 3.86 -21.74 -14.06
C GLN A 40 3.92 -21.84 -15.59
N THR A 41 3.65 -20.76 -16.32
CA THR A 41 3.71 -20.75 -17.79
C THR A 41 5.16 -20.78 -18.30
N ILE A 42 6.11 -20.35 -17.48
CA ILE A 42 7.56 -20.42 -17.77
C ILE A 42 8.06 -21.87 -17.86
N LYS A 43 7.34 -22.84 -17.26
CA LYS A 43 7.70 -24.27 -17.28
C LYS A 43 7.98 -24.80 -18.69
N THR A 44 7.25 -24.28 -19.68
CA THR A 44 7.36 -24.71 -21.09
C THR A 44 8.25 -23.80 -21.94
N ALA A 45 8.74 -22.68 -21.40
CA ALA A 45 9.51 -21.70 -22.16
C ALA A 45 11.04 -21.99 -22.13
N ASP A 46 11.70 -21.81 -23.28
CA ASP A 46 13.16 -21.85 -23.40
C ASP A 46 13.82 -20.49 -23.08
N GLY A 47 13.06 -19.40 -23.27
CA GLY A 47 13.48 -18.07 -22.89
C GLY A 47 12.31 -17.15 -22.63
N VAL A 48 12.57 -16.07 -21.89
CA VAL A 48 11.60 -15.03 -21.52
C VAL A 48 12.16 -13.66 -21.87
N ILE A 49 11.28 -12.74 -22.26
CA ILE A 49 11.61 -11.32 -22.41
C ILE A 49 10.93 -10.56 -21.28
N LEU A 50 11.72 -9.92 -20.43
CA LEU A 50 11.19 -9.06 -19.37
C LEU A 50 11.27 -7.62 -19.82
N ALA A 51 10.11 -7.00 -20.00
CA ALA A 51 9.97 -5.71 -20.63
C ALA A 51 9.35 -4.69 -19.66
N SER A 52 9.96 -3.52 -19.50
CA SER A 52 9.41 -2.44 -18.67
C SER A 52 9.74 -1.05 -19.19
N THR A 53 8.80 -0.12 -19.05
CA THR A 53 9.04 1.31 -19.25
C THR A 53 9.33 1.96 -17.91
N VAL A 54 10.41 2.74 -17.82
CA VAL A 54 10.76 3.55 -16.64
C VAL A 54 10.20 4.95 -16.84
N GLU A 55 9.16 5.27 -16.07
CA GLU A 55 8.53 6.61 -16.07
C GLU A 55 9.11 7.51 -14.96
N TRP A 56 9.32 6.93 -13.77
CA TRP A 56 9.88 7.64 -12.61
C TRP A 56 11.13 6.94 -12.06
N TYR A 57 10.97 5.73 -11.50
CA TYR A 57 12.07 4.98 -10.91
C TYR A 57 11.78 3.48 -10.88
N GLY A 58 12.79 2.69 -11.22
CA GLY A 58 12.72 1.23 -11.17
C GLY A 58 11.89 0.60 -12.29
N ILE A 59 11.68 -0.70 -12.18
CA ILE A 59 11.08 -1.56 -13.23
C ILE A 59 9.57 -1.72 -13.09
N GLY A 60 8.92 -0.90 -12.27
CA GLY A 60 7.47 -0.92 -12.05
C GLY A 60 6.99 -2.04 -11.10
N GLY A 61 5.88 -1.76 -10.41
CA GLY A 61 5.35 -2.64 -9.35
C GLY A 61 4.91 -4.02 -9.84
N TYR A 62 4.27 -4.11 -11.02
CA TYR A 62 3.84 -5.41 -11.55
C TYR A 62 5.02 -6.30 -11.94
N MET A 63 6.11 -5.72 -12.44
CA MET A 63 7.32 -6.49 -12.75
C MET A 63 7.98 -7.00 -11.47
N HIS A 64 8.06 -6.17 -10.43
CA HIS A 64 8.51 -6.62 -9.10
C HIS A 64 7.63 -7.76 -8.58
N GLN A 65 6.31 -7.62 -8.64
CA GLN A 65 5.38 -8.67 -8.21
C GLN A 65 5.57 -9.98 -9.00
N PHE A 66 5.85 -9.89 -10.30
CA PHE A 66 6.16 -11.07 -11.11
C PHE A 66 7.49 -11.73 -10.72
N LEU A 67 8.53 -10.94 -10.45
CA LEU A 67 9.82 -11.46 -9.98
C LEU A 67 9.70 -12.10 -8.59
N ASP A 68 8.91 -11.51 -7.69
CA ASP A 68 8.58 -12.09 -6.39
C ASP A 68 7.78 -13.38 -6.54
N ALA A 69 6.82 -13.44 -7.47
CA ALA A 69 6.12 -14.67 -7.80
C ALA A 69 7.06 -15.74 -8.36
N CYS A 70 8.03 -15.38 -9.21
CA CYS A 70 9.07 -16.30 -9.66
C CYS A 70 9.95 -16.77 -8.49
N TRP A 71 10.21 -15.90 -7.51
CA TRP A 71 10.94 -16.26 -6.30
C TRP A 71 10.19 -17.27 -5.45
N LEU A 72 8.91 -17.02 -5.17
CA LEU A 72 8.09 -17.82 -4.26
C LEU A 72 7.57 -19.08 -4.92
N TYR A 73 7.10 -18.98 -6.16
CA TYR A 73 6.30 -20.02 -6.82
C TYR A 73 6.97 -20.66 -8.04
N GLY A 74 8.02 -20.04 -8.56
CA GLY A 74 8.72 -20.52 -9.76
C GLY A 74 9.53 -21.79 -9.51
N ASP A 75 9.44 -22.74 -10.45
CA ASP A 75 10.27 -23.93 -10.49
C ASP A 75 11.74 -23.55 -10.77
N LYS A 76 12.60 -23.69 -9.75
CA LYS A 76 14.00 -23.28 -9.81
C LYS A 76 14.82 -24.08 -10.79
N GLU A 77 14.52 -25.38 -10.95
CA GLU A 77 15.24 -26.25 -11.86
C GLU A 77 14.95 -25.87 -13.31
N LYS A 78 13.70 -25.46 -13.59
CA LYS A 78 13.37 -24.92 -14.90
C LYS A 78 13.99 -23.55 -15.12
N ILE A 79 13.82 -22.62 -14.17
CA ILE A 79 14.36 -21.26 -14.29
C ILE A 79 15.87 -21.28 -14.54
N SER A 80 16.61 -22.20 -13.93
CA SER A 80 18.06 -22.31 -14.14
C SER A 80 18.49 -22.68 -15.56
N LYS A 81 17.55 -23.15 -16.39
CA LYS A 81 17.75 -23.48 -17.81
C LYS A 81 17.10 -22.46 -18.75
N THR A 82 16.38 -21.47 -18.21
CA THR A 82 15.63 -20.48 -18.99
C THR A 82 16.44 -19.19 -19.17
N TYR A 83 16.59 -18.79 -20.44
CA TYR A 83 17.24 -17.53 -20.78
C TYR A 83 16.33 -16.32 -20.56
N MET A 84 16.88 -15.18 -20.19
CA MET A 84 16.10 -13.94 -20.02
C MET A 84 16.72 -12.76 -20.73
N CYS A 85 15.94 -12.10 -21.58
CA CYS A 85 16.31 -10.88 -22.27
C CYS A 85 15.63 -9.66 -21.63
N PRO A 86 16.38 -8.74 -21.02
CA PRO A 86 15.79 -7.54 -20.44
C PRO A 86 15.60 -6.45 -21.51
N VAL A 87 14.40 -5.88 -21.60
CA VAL A 87 14.08 -4.77 -22.50
C VAL A 87 13.53 -3.62 -21.67
N VAL A 88 14.28 -2.52 -21.57
CA VAL A 88 13.89 -1.40 -20.71
C VAL A 88 14.00 -0.08 -21.45
N MET A 89 12.88 0.62 -21.66
CA MET A 89 12.90 1.97 -22.22
C MET A 89 12.59 2.99 -21.14
N SER A 90 13.05 4.23 -21.31
CA SER A 90 12.68 5.36 -20.45
C SER A 90 12.20 6.54 -21.29
N THR A 91 11.27 7.30 -20.74
CA THR A 91 10.88 8.63 -21.27
C THR A 91 11.62 9.75 -20.55
N THR A 92 12.37 9.43 -19.49
CA THR A 92 13.10 10.38 -18.65
C THR A 92 14.54 9.91 -18.41
N TYR A 93 14.74 8.89 -17.56
CA TYR A 93 16.02 8.29 -17.20
C TYR A 93 15.81 6.94 -16.49
N GLY A 94 16.89 6.25 -16.12
CA GLY A 94 16.86 5.06 -15.26
C GLY A 94 16.75 3.72 -16.00
N GLU A 95 16.75 3.72 -17.33
CA GLU A 95 16.64 2.51 -18.15
C GLU A 95 17.83 1.57 -17.98
N ARG A 96 19.03 2.12 -17.70
CA ARG A 96 20.23 1.33 -17.46
C ARG A 96 20.14 0.57 -16.15
N GLU A 97 19.72 1.25 -15.09
CA GLU A 97 19.47 0.68 -13.77
C GLU A 97 18.33 -0.34 -13.83
N GLY A 98 17.26 -0.05 -14.57
CA GLY A 98 16.16 -1.00 -14.78
C GLY A 98 16.63 -2.28 -15.47
N LYS A 99 17.42 -2.16 -16.55
CA LYS A 99 17.99 -3.32 -17.25
C LYS A 99 18.92 -4.13 -16.33
N LEU A 100 19.76 -3.47 -15.55
CA LEU A 100 20.64 -4.12 -14.57
C LEU A 100 19.82 -4.85 -13.49
N THR A 101 18.74 -4.23 -13.02
CA THR A 101 17.84 -4.79 -12.01
C THR A 101 17.17 -6.06 -12.52
N LEU A 102 16.64 -6.06 -13.76
CA LEU A 102 16.06 -7.26 -14.37
C LEU A 102 17.10 -8.38 -14.51
N SER A 103 18.29 -8.05 -15.01
CA SER A 103 19.40 -9.00 -15.18
C SER A 103 19.79 -9.64 -13.85
N SER A 104 20.04 -8.81 -12.85
CA SER A 104 20.46 -9.24 -11.51
C SER A 104 19.38 -10.07 -10.82
N SER A 105 18.11 -9.68 -10.96
CA SER A 105 16.98 -10.42 -10.37
C SER A 105 16.85 -11.81 -10.98
N TRP A 106 16.98 -11.92 -12.30
CA TRP A 106 16.90 -13.22 -12.97
C TRP A 106 18.11 -14.12 -12.66
N GLU A 107 19.31 -13.55 -12.56
CA GLU A 107 20.49 -14.28 -12.08
C GLU A 107 20.28 -14.81 -10.67
N ILE A 108 19.77 -13.97 -9.76
CA ILE A 108 19.43 -14.35 -8.39
C ILE A 108 18.42 -15.49 -8.40
N LEU A 109 17.41 -15.47 -9.26
CA LEU A 109 16.45 -16.57 -9.42
C LEU A 109 17.10 -17.87 -9.93
N GLY A 110 18.31 -17.80 -10.46
CA GLY A 110 19.11 -18.92 -10.95
C GLY A 110 19.17 -19.01 -12.48
N GLY A 111 18.46 -18.14 -13.20
CA GLY A 111 18.35 -18.21 -14.66
C GLY A 111 19.51 -17.58 -15.42
N LEU A 112 19.39 -17.58 -16.75
CA LEU A 112 20.47 -17.23 -17.67
C LEU A 112 20.21 -15.88 -18.37
N PRO A 113 20.67 -14.74 -17.84
CA PRO A 113 20.48 -13.46 -18.52
C PRO A 113 21.25 -13.42 -19.85
N CYS A 114 20.62 -12.90 -20.89
CA CYS A 114 21.24 -12.63 -22.18
C CYS A 114 21.29 -11.12 -22.47
N SER A 115 21.92 -10.76 -23.58
CA SER A 115 22.11 -9.36 -23.94
C SER A 115 20.79 -8.67 -24.31
N GLY A 116 20.28 -7.86 -23.39
CA GLY A 116 19.06 -7.07 -23.59
C GLY A 116 19.24 -5.71 -24.26
N ILE A 117 18.15 -4.95 -24.33
CA ILE A 117 18.05 -3.60 -24.90
C ILE A 117 17.69 -2.62 -23.78
N CYS A 118 18.34 -1.46 -23.76
CA CYS A 118 17.83 -0.31 -23.02
C CYS A 118 18.06 0.98 -23.81
N GLY A 119 17.14 1.94 -23.67
CA GLY A 119 17.25 3.21 -24.37
C GLY A 119 16.27 4.27 -23.86
N TYR A 120 16.67 5.53 -24.03
CA TYR A 120 15.81 6.69 -23.80
C TYR A 120 15.08 7.04 -25.09
N ILE A 121 13.75 7.11 -25.03
CA ILE A 121 12.88 7.48 -26.14
C ILE A 121 11.79 8.39 -25.58
N ALA A 122 11.89 9.69 -25.90
CA ALA A 122 10.92 10.68 -25.45
C ALA A 122 9.54 10.52 -26.12
N ASP A 123 9.53 10.04 -27.37
CA ASP A 123 8.34 9.91 -28.22
C ASP A 123 8.54 8.75 -29.19
N THR A 124 7.53 7.89 -29.37
CA THR A 124 7.63 6.69 -30.21
C THR A 124 7.79 7.00 -31.70
N SER A 125 7.41 8.20 -32.16
CA SER A 125 7.64 8.68 -33.53
C SER A 125 9.12 8.71 -33.94
N ILE A 126 10.04 8.73 -32.98
CA ILE A 126 11.48 8.62 -33.22
C ILE A 126 11.82 7.30 -33.91
N PHE A 127 11.09 6.21 -33.61
CA PHE A 127 11.32 4.92 -34.24
C PHE A 127 10.90 4.89 -35.71
N GLU A 128 9.79 5.54 -36.06
CA GLU A 128 9.29 5.58 -37.44
C GLU A 128 10.26 6.30 -38.39
N ASN A 129 11.00 7.28 -37.85
CA ASN A 129 11.93 8.11 -38.61
C ASN A 129 13.39 7.63 -38.57
N ASN A 130 13.68 6.51 -37.87
CA ASN A 130 15.06 6.10 -37.64
C ASN A 130 15.28 4.59 -37.86
N GLU A 131 15.58 4.23 -39.11
CA GLU A 131 15.92 2.85 -39.51
C GLU A 131 17.09 2.25 -38.70
N SER A 132 18.02 3.07 -38.21
CA SER A 132 19.16 2.55 -37.45
C SER A 132 18.72 1.94 -36.12
N TYR A 133 17.70 2.51 -35.47
CA TYR A 133 17.14 1.98 -34.23
C TYR A 133 16.37 0.68 -34.47
N ILE A 134 15.62 0.61 -35.57
CA ILE A 134 14.94 -0.62 -35.99
C ILE A 134 15.96 -1.75 -36.19
N LYS A 135 17.06 -1.49 -36.91
CA LYS A 135 18.15 -2.46 -37.13
C LYS A 135 18.80 -2.92 -35.82
N ILE A 136 18.92 -2.03 -34.81
CA ILE A 136 19.44 -2.41 -33.49
C ILE A 136 18.49 -3.39 -32.80
N ILE A 137 17.18 -3.15 -32.85
CA ILE A 137 16.16 -4.02 -32.25
C ILE A 137 16.16 -5.39 -32.93
N GLU A 138 16.15 -5.43 -34.27
CA GLU A 138 16.17 -6.67 -35.06
C GLU A 138 17.41 -7.50 -34.75
N LYS A 139 18.59 -6.88 -34.81
CA LYS A 139 19.86 -7.56 -34.49
C LYS A 139 19.88 -8.07 -33.05
N LYS A 140 19.22 -7.39 -32.11
CA LYS A 140 19.13 -7.84 -30.71
C LYS A 140 18.19 -9.02 -30.56
N ALA A 141 17.04 -9.03 -31.24
CA ALA A 141 16.13 -10.18 -31.29
C ALA A 141 16.82 -11.42 -31.89
N GLU A 142 17.51 -11.28 -33.02
CA GLU A 142 18.27 -12.37 -33.64
C GLU A 142 19.38 -12.92 -32.74
N ASN A 143 20.13 -12.03 -32.08
CA ASN A 143 21.18 -12.44 -31.16
C ASN A 143 20.62 -13.21 -29.96
N MET A 144 19.47 -12.78 -29.42
CA MET A 144 18.76 -13.49 -28.37
C MET A 144 18.31 -14.86 -28.85
N TYR A 145 17.64 -14.95 -29.99
CA TYR A 145 17.25 -16.22 -30.60
C TYR A 145 18.43 -17.17 -30.75
N ARG A 146 19.56 -16.69 -31.30
CA ARG A 146 20.78 -17.49 -31.46
C ARG A 146 21.32 -17.99 -30.12
N THR A 147 21.32 -17.14 -29.09
CA THR A 147 21.79 -17.49 -27.74
C THR A 147 20.97 -18.64 -27.16
N ILE A 148 19.64 -18.57 -27.30
CA ILE A 148 18.69 -19.57 -26.78
C ILE A 148 18.79 -20.87 -27.59
N ASN A 149 18.69 -20.77 -28.91
CA ASN A 149 18.67 -21.92 -29.81
C ASN A 149 19.96 -22.74 -29.74
N GLN A 150 21.11 -22.08 -29.56
CA GLN A 150 22.41 -22.74 -29.42
C GLN A 150 22.74 -23.15 -27.98
N LYS A 151 21.86 -22.83 -27.01
CA LYS A 151 22.09 -23.06 -25.57
C LYS A 151 23.47 -22.56 -25.12
N MET A 152 23.79 -21.32 -25.50
CA MET A 152 25.09 -20.72 -25.18
C MET A 152 25.32 -20.70 -23.68
N ALA A 153 26.50 -21.15 -23.24
CA ALA A 153 26.87 -21.16 -21.84
C ALA A 153 27.02 -19.72 -21.28
N CYS A 154 26.55 -19.51 -20.06
CA CYS A 154 26.77 -18.28 -19.29
C CYS A 154 27.85 -18.54 -18.23
N PHE A 155 28.66 -17.52 -17.94
CA PHE A 155 29.56 -17.58 -16.80
C PHE A 155 28.76 -17.59 -15.48
N PRO A 156 29.21 -18.31 -14.45
CA PRO A 156 28.56 -18.29 -13.16
C PRO A 156 28.70 -16.90 -12.54
N ALA A 157 27.59 -16.33 -12.07
CA ALA A 157 27.58 -15.04 -11.40
C ALA A 157 27.85 -15.20 -9.89
N SER A 158 28.45 -14.20 -9.27
CA SER A 158 28.82 -14.24 -7.83
C SER A 158 27.59 -14.38 -6.93
N ASN A 159 26.48 -13.74 -7.29
CA ASN A 159 25.18 -13.87 -6.61
C ASN A 159 24.61 -15.31 -6.66
N GLN A 160 24.86 -16.05 -7.74
CA GLN A 160 24.49 -17.47 -7.85
C GLN A 160 25.39 -18.36 -6.98
N ALA A 161 26.70 -18.08 -6.96
CA ALA A 161 27.65 -18.83 -6.15
C ALA A 161 27.40 -18.66 -4.63
N VAL A 162 27.09 -17.45 -4.18
CA VAL A 162 26.84 -17.16 -2.75
C VAL A 162 25.54 -17.80 -2.25
N LYS A 163 24.51 -17.89 -3.10
CA LYS A 163 23.27 -18.61 -2.75
C LYS A 163 23.48 -20.08 -2.39
N GLN A 164 24.44 -20.75 -3.02
CA GLN A 164 24.80 -22.13 -2.68
C GLN A 164 25.50 -22.24 -1.32
N MET A 165 26.14 -21.17 -0.83
CA MET A 165 26.89 -21.17 0.43
C MET A 165 26.11 -20.67 1.65
N VAL A 166 25.13 -19.77 1.48
CA VAL A 166 24.56 -18.96 2.58
C VAL A 166 23.06 -19.20 2.80
N SER A 167 22.39 -20.03 1.99
CA SER A 167 20.97 -20.35 2.20
C SER A 167 20.78 -21.20 3.46
N ILE A 168 20.71 -20.55 4.62
CA ILE A 168 20.17 -21.13 5.85
C ILE A 168 18.67 -21.33 5.55
N ASP A 169 18.29 -22.58 5.36
CA ASP A 169 16.91 -23.02 5.08
C ASP A 169 15.92 -22.50 6.14
N LYS A 170 15.37 -21.31 5.89
CA LYS A 170 14.03 -20.91 6.37
C LYS A 170 13.05 -20.81 5.22
N ASN A 171 13.37 -21.35 4.05
CA ASN A 171 12.39 -21.58 3.02
C ASN A 171 11.59 -22.82 3.42
N ILE A 172 10.27 -22.69 3.47
CA ILE A 172 9.38 -23.84 3.37
C ILE A 172 9.75 -24.47 2.02
N ASN A 173 10.41 -25.64 2.04
CA ASN A 173 10.74 -26.39 0.84
C ASN A 173 9.45 -26.97 0.27
N LEU A 174 8.65 -26.11 -0.37
CA LEU A 174 7.47 -26.51 -1.10
C LEU A 174 7.92 -27.29 -2.34
N THR A 175 7.34 -28.45 -2.54
CA THR A 175 7.44 -29.17 -3.80
C THR A 175 6.86 -28.32 -4.93
N PRO A 176 7.27 -28.55 -6.20
CA PRO A 176 6.69 -27.83 -7.34
C PRO A 176 5.16 -27.90 -7.41
N GLN A 177 4.56 -28.98 -6.89
CA GLN A 177 3.11 -29.16 -6.81
C GLN A 177 2.48 -28.29 -5.72
N GLU A 178 3.05 -28.24 -4.52
CA GLU A 178 2.58 -27.37 -3.43
C GLU A 178 2.72 -25.89 -3.79
N SER A 179 3.79 -25.54 -4.48
CA SER A 179 4.03 -24.20 -5.03
C SER A 179 2.96 -23.77 -6.04
N GLU A 180 2.56 -24.69 -6.92
CA GLU A 180 1.51 -24.48 -7.92
C GLU A 180 0.12 -24.32 -7.28
N GLN A 181 -0.20 -25.15 -6.28
CA GLN A 181 -1.43 -25.01 -5.50
C GLN A 181 -1.48 -23.69 -4.73
N LEU A 182 -0.35 -23.29 -4.12
CA LEU A 182 -0.26 -22.04 -3.36
C LEU A 182 -0.41 -20.82 -4.28
N SER A 183 0.22 -20.82 -5.46
CA SER A 183 0.05 -19.73 -6.43
C SER A 183 -1.37 -19.64 -6.97
N GLN A 184 -2.03 -20.77 -7.23
CA GLN A 184 -3.46 -20.78 -7.56
C GLN A 184 -4.28 -20.21 -6.41
N TYR A 185 -4.02 -20.61 -5.16
CA TYR A 185 -4.72 -20.10 -3.98
C TYR A 185 -4.55 -18.58 -3.77
N VAL A 186 -3.35 -18.05 -4.02
CA VAL A 186 -3.08 -16.61 -3.92
C VAL A 186 -3.71 -15.83 -5.07
N SER A 187 -3.78 -16.42 -6.27
CA SER A 187 -4.48 -15.83 -7.42
C SER A 187 -6.00 -15.98 -7.34
N ASP A 188 -6.50 -16.93 -6.58
CA ASP A 188 -7.93 -17.15 -6.41
C ASP A 188 -8.53 -16.03 -5.56
N ASP A 189 -9.09 -15.06 -6.27
CA ASP A 189 -9.82 -13.93 -5.76
C ASP A 189 -10.97 -14.35 -4.82
N LEU A 190 -11.33 -15.64 -4.73
CA LEU A 190 -12.30 -16.18 -3.77
C LEU A 190 -11.86 -16.03 -2.30
N TYR A 191 -10.57 -16.03 -1.98
CA TYR A 191 -10.12 -15.83 -0.59
C TYR A 191 -9.96 -14.34 -0.24
N VAL A 192 -9.54 -13.51 -1.19
CA VAL A 192 -9.53 -12.04 -1.05
C VAL A 192 -10.96 -11.48 -1.12
N LYS A 193 -11.85 -12.09 -1.92
CA LYS A 193 -13.28 -11.83 -1.89
C LYS A 193 -13.94 -12.45 -0.68
N ARG A 194 -13.50 -13.58 -0.11
CA ARG A 194 -13.96 -13.97 1.23
C ARG A 194 -13.53 -12.93 2.23
N GLN A 195 -12.29 -12.44 2.27
CA GLN A 195 -11.95 -11.32 3.16
C GLN A 195 -12.71 -10.02 2.86
N LYS A 196 -13.01 -9.68 1.60
CA LYS A 196 -13.79 -8.46 1.27
C LYS A 196 -15.29 -8.62 1.43
N LYS A 197 -15.83 -9.81 1.22
CA LYS A 197 -17.23 -10.21 1.38
C LYS A 197 -17.50 -10.56 2.83
N ASP A 198 -16.51 -11.04 3.58
CA ASP A 198 -16.45 -11.14 5.03
C ASP A 198 -16.18 -9.76 5.62
N ILE A 199 -15.44 -8.82 4.99
CA ILE A 199 -15.44 -7.42 5.43
C ILE A 199 -16.80 -6.79 5.14
N GLN A 200 -17.44 -7.06 4.01
CA GLN A 200 -18.78 -6.54 3.70
C GLN A 200 -19.88 -7.23 4.50
N GLU A 201 -19.74 -8.51 4.86
CA GLU A 201 -20.60 -9.25 5.78
C GLU A 201 -20.27 -8.90 7.21
N LEU A 202 -19.03 -8.61 7.58
CA LEU A 202 -18.66 -8.01 8.87
C LEU A 202 -19.08 -6.56 8.91
N THR A 203 -19.20 -5.85 7.79
CA THR A 203 -19.69 -4.45 7.70
C THR A 203 -21.21 -4.44 7.62
N SER A 204 -21.87 -5.46 7.05
CA SER A 204 -23.32 -5.61 7.07
C SER A 204 -23.78 -6.24 8.37
N MET A 205 -23.03 -7.17 8.97
CA MET A 205 -23.17 -7.59 10.36
C MET A 205 -22.74 -6.47 11.29
N PHE A 206 -21.71 -5.64 11.03
CA PHE A 206 -21.46 -4.42 11.82
C PHE A 206 -22.59 -3.42 11.62
N ARG A 207 -23.25 -3.35 10.46
CA ARG A 207 -24.34 -2.40 10.21
C ARG A 207 -25.68 -2.91 10.71
N ASP A 208 -25.88 -4.22 10.79
CA ASP A 208 -27.05 -4.89 11.37
C ASP A 208 -26.88 -5.04 12.90
N LEU A 209 -25.66 -5.36 13.37
CA LEU A 209 -25.27 -5.26 14.78
C LEU A 209 -25.27 -3.79 15.21
N MET A 210 -24.65 -2.82 14.51
CA MET A 210 -24.78 -1.38 14.85
C MET A 210 -26.16 -0.79 14.54
N GLY A 211 -27.00 -1.46 13.75
CA GLY A 211 -28.42 -1.13 13.62
C GLY A 211 -29.21 -1.56 14.86
N SER A 212 -28.66 -2.46 15.66
CA SER A 212 -29.24 -2.97 16.92
C SER A 212 -28.40 -2.67 18.17
N SER A 213 -27.20 -2.09 18.02
CA SER A 213 -26.22 -1.78 19.07
C SER A 213 -25.74 -0.32 18.99
N GLU A 214 -26.58 0.60 18.49
CA GLU A 214 -26.36 2.05 18.56
C GLU A 214 -26.52 2.62 19.99
N GLN A 215 -26.59 1.77 21.03
CA GLN A 215 -26.95 2.21 22.39
C GLN A 215 -25.88 2.12 23.47
N GLU A 216 -24.70 1.49 23.30
CA GLU A 216 -23.84 1.26 24.48
C GLU A 216 -22.36 1.72 24.36
N GLU A 217 -21.68 1.67 23.22
CA GLU A 217 -20.22 1.93 23.20
C GLU A 217 -19.78 3.40 23.00
N ASN A 218 -20.70 4.37 22.95
CA ASN A 218 -20.37 5.80 22.81
C ASN A 218 -20.89 6.68 23.96
N LYS A 219 -21.40 6.08 25.04
CA LYS A 219 -22.07 6.81 26.12
C LYS A 219 -21.11 7.55 27.07
N GLU A 220 -19.85 7.14 27.19
CA GLU A 220 -18.96 7.63 28.26
C GLU A 220 -17.66 8.29 27.81
N GLU A 221 -17.38 8.39 26.50
CA GLU A 221 -16.16 9.03 26.03
C GLU A 221 -16.03 10.48 26.56
N PHE A 222 -14.90 10.82 27.19
CA PHE A 222 -14.62 12.06 27.94
C PHE A 222 -15.28 12.20 29.32
N ILE A 223 -16.34 11.44 29.64
CA ILE A 223 -17.06 11.58 30.90
C ILE A 223 -16.18 11.18 32.09
N ASP A 224 -15.46 10.06 31.97
CA ASP A 224 -14.65 9.54 33.07
C ASP A 224 -13.46 10.46 33.36
N GLU A 225 -12.86 11.04 32.33
CA GLU A 225 -11.77 12.00 32.49
C GLU A 225 -12.22 13.27 33.22
N PHE A 226 -13.44 13.76 32.98
CA PHE A 226 -13.99 14.87 33.76
C PHE A 226 -14.30 14.46 35.21
N LYS A 227 -14.87 13.27 35.44
CA LYS A 227 -15.17 12.78 36.79
C LYS A 227 -13.90 12.63 37.63
N GLU A 228 -12.82 12.12 37.05
CA GLU A 228 -11.55 11.88 37.75
C GLU A 228 -10.84 13.18 38.18
N HIS A 229 -11.04 14.27 37.43
CA HIS A 229 -10.33 15.54 37.67
C HIS A 229 -11.21 16.63 38.30
N PHE A 230 -12.44 16.30 38.72
CA PHE A 230 -13.36 17.24 39.33
C PHE A 230 -12.97 17.60 40.77
N THR A 231 -12.87 18.91 41.04
CA THR A 231 -12.67 19.47 42.39
C THR A 231 -13.90 20.31 42.77
N PRO A 232 -14.67 19.91 43.80
CA PRO A 232 -15.91 20.58 44.15
C PRO A 232 -15.67 21.99 44.69
N GLN A 233 -16.50 22.93 44.25
CA GLN A 233 -16.48 24.33 44.70
C GLN A 233 -17.78 24.68 45.41
N ALA A 234 -17.70 25.01 46.70
CA ALA A 234 -18.88 25.29 47.52
C ALA A 234 -19.66 26.52 47.00
N GLY A 235 -20.97 26.36 46.84
CA GLY A 235 -21.89 27.44 46.43
C GLY A 235 -21.86 27.79 44.94
N PHE A 236 -21.27 26.94 44.09
CA PHE A 236 -21.25 27.12 42.63
C PHE A 236 -22.22 26.17 41.94
N ARG A 237 -23.06 26.70 41.04
CA ARG A 237 -23.97 25.93 40.20
C ARG A 237 -23.85 26.39 38.76
N ALA A 238 -23.65 25.46 37.83
CA ALA A 238 -23.60 25.74 36.40
C ALA A 238 -23.90 24.50 35.56
N ALA A 239 -24.50 24.73 34.39
CA ALA A 239 -24.70 23.73 33.35
C ALA A 239 -23.94 24.10 32.07
N TYR A 240 -23.03 23.23 31.66
CA TYR A 240 -22.22 23.36 30.46
C TYR A 240 -22.72 22.42 29.37
N LYS A 241 -22.77 22.91 28.14
CA LYS A 241 -23.05 22.13 26.94
C LYS A 241 -21.84 22.20 26.03
N ILE A 242 -21.20 21.07 25.74
CA ILE A 242 -20.00 20.98 24.92
C ILE A 242 -20.33 20.17 23.66
N GLN A 243 -20.45 20.87 22.54
CA GLN A 243 -20.59 20.29 21.21
C GLN A 243 -19.22 19.97 20.64
N ILE A 244 -18.89 18.68 20.61
CA ILE A 244 -17.63 18.15 20.05
C ILE A 244 -17.84 17.83 18.56
N GLU A 245 -17.01 18.38 17.69
CA GLU A 245 -17.07 18.07 16.26
C GLU A 245 -16.89 16.56 16.00
N GLY A 246 -17.78 15.99 15.19
CA GLY A 246 -17.86 14.54 14.94
C GLY A 246 -18.84 13.79 15.86
N LYS A 247 -19.36 14.40 16.94
CA LYS A 247 -20.41 13.80 17.78
C LYS A 247 -21.82 14.31 17.43
N LYS A 248 -22.77 13.37 17.36
CA LYS A 248 -24.21 13.67 17.14
C LYS A 248 -24.86 14.39 18.33
N LYS A 249 -24.45 14.07 19.57
CA LYS A 249 -24.98 14.68 20.80
C LYS A 249 -23.88 15.44 21.55
N PRO A 250 -24.18 16.63 22.10
CA PRO A 250 -23.25 17.35 22.97
C PRO A 250 -23.10 16.66 24.33
N LEU A 251 -21.92 16.84 24.94
CA LEU A 251 -21.65 16.49 26.33
C LEU A 251 -22.26 17.56 27.23
N ILE A 252 -23.07 17.15 28.19
CA ILE A 252 -23.64 18.02 29.21
C ILE A 252 -22.91 17.76 30.53
N ILE A 253 -22.51 18.84 31.20
CA ILE A 253 -21.89 18.82 32.52
C ILE A 253 -22.73 19.73 33.42
N GLU A 254 -23.44 19.14 34.39
CA GLU A 254 -24.20 19.89 35.39
C GLU A 254 -23.48 19.79 36.73
N ILE A 255 -23.29 20.93 37.38
CA ILE A 255 -22.59 21.05 38.66
C ILE A 255 -23.51 21.81 39.60
N ASP A 256 -23.76 21.24 40.78
CA ASP A 256 -24.48 21.89 41.89
C ASP A 256 -23.71 21.64 43.20
N GLY A 257 -22.75 22.51 43.49
CA GLY A 257 -21.83 22.40 44.62
C GLY A 257 -20.92 21.18 44.54
N ALA A 258 -21.27 20.11 45.25
CA ALA A 258 -20.55 18.84 45.25
C ALA A 258 -21.21 17.77 44.36
N GLU A 259 -22.45 18.01 43.90
CA GLU A 259 -23.14 17.12 42.98
C GLU A 259 -22.73 17.44 41.54
N GLN A 260 -22.44 16.37 40.79
CA GLN A 260 -21.96 16.45 39.40
C GLN A 260 -22.70 15.41 38.55
N ASN A 261 -23.19 15.84 37.41
CA ASN A 261 -23.89 14.99 36.45
C ASN A 261 -23.30 15.18 35.05
N TYR A 262 -23.00 14.07 34.39
CA TYR A 262 -22.36 14.05 33.07
C TYR A 262 -23.15 13.14 32.15
N TYR A 263 -23.59 13.65 31.01
CA TYR A 263 -24.31 12.84 30.04
C TYR A 263 -24.26 13.42 28.63
N TYR A 264 -24.37 12.56 27.64
CA TYR A 264 -24.56 12.97 26.24
C TYR A 264 -26.03 13.13 25.92
N GLY A 265 -26.47 14.36 25.65
CA GLY A 265 -27.89 14.64 25.53
C GLY A 265 -28.19 16.04 25.02
N ASN A 266 -29.35 16.57 25.39
CA ASN A 266 -29.69 17.95 25.13
C ASN A 266 -30.14 18.60 26.43
N ILE A 267 -29.81 19.89 26.57
CA ILE A 267 -30.27 20.75 27.65
C ILE A 267 -30.84 22.00 27.01
N GLU A 268 -32.02 22.43 27.47
CA GLU A 268 -32.74 23.54 26.83
C GLU A 268 -32.10 24.91 27.15
N ASN A 269 -31.52 25.07 28.34
CA ASN A 269 -30.91 26.33 28.79
C ASN A 269 -29.57 26.08 29.53
N PRO A 270 -28.45 25.89 28.80
CA PRO A 270 -27.13 25.84 29.43
C PRO A 270 -26.64 27.25 29.81
N ASP A 271 -25.89 27.37 30.89
CA ASP A 271 -25.21 28.62 31.28
C ASP A 271 -24.07 28.96 30.32
N VAL A 272 -23.44 27.93 29.75
CA VAL A 272 -22.39 28.05 28.74
C VAL A 272 -22.54 26.96 27.68
N ASP A 273 -22.63 27.37 26.41
CA ASP A 273 -22.61 26.51 25.23
C ASP A 273 -21.26 26.65 24.51
N ILE A 274 -20.56 25.54 24.32
CA ILE A 274 -19.19 25.45 23.82
C ILE A 274 -19.19 24.61 22.55
N GLN A 275 -18.50 25.09 21.51
CA GLN A 275 -18.20 24.30 20.33
C GLN A 275 -16.69 24.14 20.18
N ILE A 276 -16.23 22.90 20.11
CA ILE A 276 -14.81 22.54 20.08
C ILE A 276 -14.58 21.34 19.16
N ASN A 277 -13.42 21.27 18.53
CA ASN A 277 -13.03 20.06 17.78
C ASN A 277 -12.45 18.99 18.72
N ARG A 278 -12.39 17.75 18.23
CA ARG A 278 -11.93 16.60 19.03
C ARG A 278 -10.47 16.73 19.46
N ASP A 279 -9.60 17.29 18.62
CA ASP A 279 -8.18 17.43 18.93
C ASP A 279 -7.92 18.44 20.05
N THR A 280 -8.60 19.59 20.02
CA THR A 280 -8.48 20.61 21.09
C THR A 280 -9.08 20.10 22.40
N MET A 281 -10.14 19.29 22.35
CA MET A 281 -10.71 18.64 23.53
C MET A 281 -9.70 17.68 24.19
N ASN A 282 -9.01 16.86 23.38
CA ASN A 282 -7.95 15.99 23.86
C ASN A 282 -6.79 16.81 24.46
N ASP A 283 -6.36 17.89 23.79
CA ASP A 283 -5.29 18.74 24.32
C ASP A 283 -5.63 19.39 25.67
N ILE A 284 -6.91 19.66 25.94
CA ILE A 284 -7.36 20.15 27.26
C ILE A 284 -7.29 19.02 28.30
N ILE A 285 -7.82 17.84 28.00
CA ILE A 285 -7.80 16.69 28.92
C ILE A 285 -6.36 16.25 29.25
N TYR A 286 -5.45 16.29 28.28
CA TYR A 286 -4.03 15.98 28.48
C TYR A 286 -3.21 17.17 29.01
N ALA A 287 -3.86 18.24 29.50
CA ALA A 287 -3.24 19.42 30.12
C ALA A 287 -2.25 20.20 29.25
N ARG A 288 -2.37 20.08 27.93
CA ARG A 288 -1.57 20.85 26.95
C ARG A 288 -2.22 22.20 26.64
N MET A 289 -3.51 22.34 26.94
CA MET A 289 -4.36 23.50 26.70
C MET A 289 -5.30 23.73 27.89
N THR A 290 -5.93 24.90 27.97
CA THR A 290 -7.02 25.18 28.92
C THR A 290 -8.24 25.69 28.16
N PHE A 291 -9.45 25.57 28.73
CA PHE A 291 -10.67 26.09 28.11
C PHE A 291 -10.56 27.59 27.84
N GLN A 292 -10.01 28.37 28.78
CA GLN A 292 -9.80 29.80 28.58
C GLN A 292 -8.84 30.09 27.42
N ARG A 293 -7.72 29.36 27.31
CA ARG A 293 -6.73 29.57 26.24
C ARG A 293 -7.26 29.12 24.88
N ALA A 294 -8.01 28.03 24.83
CA ALA A 294 -8.67 27.55 23.62
C ALA A 294 -9.68 28.57 23.09
N PHE A 295 -10.44 29.22 23.99
CA PHE A 295 -11.34 30.31 23.61
C PHE A 295 -10.60 31.55 23.12
N MET A 296 -9.61 32.03 23.89
CA MET A 296 -8.83 33.23 23.54
C MET A 296 -8.03 33.06 22.24
N GLY A 297 -7.59 31.84 21.94
CA GLY A 297 -6.87 31.48 20.72
C GLY A 297 -7.76 31.18 19.50
N GLY A 298 -9.09 31.20 19.65
CA GLY A 298 -10.05 30.96 18.57
C GLY A 298 -10.24 29.48 18.17
N ALA A 299 -9.59 28.54 18.87
CA ALA A 299 -9.75 27.10 18.66
C ALA A 299 -11.07 26.55 19.25
N MET A 300 -11.74 27.34 20.09
CA MET A 300 -13.02 27.01 20.70
C MET A 300 -13.96 28.21 20.59
N LYS A 301 -15.25 27.97 20.33
CA LYS A 301 -16.31 28.99 20.36
C LYS A 301 -17.16 28.80 21.61
N MET A 302 -17.61 29.91 22.19
CA MET A 302 -18.44 29.91 23.41
C MET A 302 -19.61 30.90 23.26
N LYS A 303 -20.77 30.53 23.78
CA LYS A 303 -21.93 31.38 24.01
C LYS A 303 -22.42 31.20 25.45
N GLY A 304 -22.39 32.25 26.26
CA GLY A 304 -22.74 32.18 27.69
C GLY A 304 -21.94 33.16 28.54
N ASP A 305 -21.98 33.01 29.87
CA ASP A 305 -21.19 33.84 30.78
C ASP A 305 -19.71 33.39 30.79
N PHE A 306 -18.84 34.32 30.39
CA PHE A 306 -17.39 34.08 30.36
C PHE A 306 -16.78 33.81 31.75
N LYS A 307 -17.38 34.33 32.83
CA LYS A 307 -16.94 34.00 34.20
C LYS A 307 -17.20 32.53 34.52
N VAL A 308 -18.31 31.99 34.04
CA VAL A 308 -18.70 30.57 34.19
C VAL A 308 -17.84 29.67 33.30
N LEU A 309 -17.39 30.15 32.13
CA LEU A 309 -16.38 29.40 31.35
C LEU A 309 -15.06 29.26 32.13
N ARG A 310 -14.58 30.33 32.76
CA ARG A 310 -13.30 30.31 33.49
C ARG A 310 -13.31 29.34 34.67
N THR A 311 -14.47 29.07 35.26
CA THR A 311 -14.57 28.10 36.35
C THR A 311 -14.37 26.66 35.86
N LEU A 312 -14.55 26.34 34.57
CA LEU A 312 -14.20 25.00 34.04
C LEU A 312 -12.73 24.65 34.28
N ASP A 313 -11.82 25.60 34.04
CA ASP A 313 -10.38 25.41 34.29
C ASP A 313 -10.03 25.35 35.78
N GLN A 314 -10.95 25.77 36.68
CA GLN A 314 -10.76 25.75 38.13
C GLN A 314 -11.32 24.50 38.79
N ILE A 315 -12.47 24.03 38.29
CA ILE A 315 -13.17 22.85 38.82
C ILE A 315 -12.69 21.55 38.18
N PHE A 316 -12.01 21.61 37.02
CA PHE A 316 -11.35 20.45 36.42
C PHE A 316 -9.85 20.65 36.36
N ASN A 317 -9.13 20.02 37.30
CA ASN A 317 -7.70 20.17 37.43
C ASN A 317 -6.95 19.12 36.59
N PHE A 318 -6.91 19.34 35.28
CA PHE A 318 -6.14 18.46 34.39
C PHE A 318 -4.62 18.64 34.52
N MET A 319 -4.16 19.76 35.10
CA MET A 319 -2.74 20.16 35.16
C MET A 319 -1.93 19.49 36.29
N GLU A 320 -2.58 18.92 37.30
CA GLU A 320 -1.89 18.17 38.35
C GLU A 320 -1.98 16.67 38.08
N ARG A 321 -0.89 16.06 37.61
CA ARG A 321 -0.66 14.64 37.87
C ARG A 321 0.07 14.49 39.21
N PRO A 322 -0.45 13.72 40.18
CA PRO A 322 0.41 13.10 41.18
C PRO A 322 1.35 12.13 40.46
N PHE A 323 2.63 12.15 40.86
CA PHE A 323 3.70 11.30 40.35
C PHE A 323 3.45 9.81 40.58
#